data_AF-A0A3D5EE42-F1
#
_entry.id   AF-A0A3D5EE42-F1
#
_cell.length_a   1.000
_cell.length_b   1.000
_cell.length_c   1.000
_cell.angle_alpha   90.00
_cell.angle_beta   90.00
_cell.angle_gamma   90.00
#
_symmetry.space_group_name_H-M   'P 1'
#
loop_
_entity.id
_entity.type
_entity.pdbx_description
1 polymer ?
#
loop_
_entity_poly.entity_id
_entity_poly.type
_entity_poly.pdbx_seq_one_letter_code
_entity_poly.pdbx_strand_id
1 'polypeptide(L)'
;GWDAFGLPAENAAIKNNTAPAKWTYENIDYMRNQLKQLGFGYDWDREIATCHPEYYKWEQWFFTKLYEKGLVYKKMSTVNWDPVDQTVLANEQVIDGRGWRSGAIVEQKEIPQWFIKITDYAQELLDDLDKLDHWPEQVKTMQRNWIGRSEGLEIEFKRADN
;
A
#
# COMPACT_ATOMS: atom_id res chain seq x y z
N GLY A 1 6.99 -1.24 -16.72
CA GLY A 1 8.04 -1.30 -15.68
C GLY A 1 7.76 -2.44 -14.74
N TRP A 2 8.50 -2.52 -13.64
CA TRP A 2 8.46 -3.64 -12.68
C TRP A 2 8.22 -3.13 -11.27
N ASP A 3 7.11 -3.56 -10.68
CA ASP A 3 6.89 -3.42 -9.24
C ASP A 3 7.68 -4.53 -8.51
N ALA A 4 8.80 -4.15 -7.92
CA ALA A 4 9.93 -5.01 -7.63
C ALA A 4 10.32 -5.03 -6.14
N PHE A 5 9.55 -4.38 -5.27
CA PHE A 5 9.70 -4.41 -3.82
C PHE A 5 8.60 -5.25 -3.14
N GLY A 6 8.76 -5.43 -1.83
CA GLY A 6 7.73 -6.02 -0.98
C GLY A 6 7.82 -7.53 -0.83
N LEU A 7 6.87 -8.05 -0.06
CA LEU A 7 6.83 -9.44 0.38
C LEU A 7 6.92 -10.46 -0.78
N PRO A 8 6.30 -10.26 -1.98
CA PRO A 8 6.36 -11.24 -3.06
C PRO A 8 7.78 -11.64 -3.43
N ALA A 9 8.65 -10.65 -3.67
CA ALA A 9 10.04 -10.85 -4.04
C ALA A 9 10.85 -11.41 -2.86
N GLU A 10 10.64 -10.90 -1.65
CA GLU A 10 11.36 -11.31 -0.45
C GLU A 10 11.07 -12.77 -0.08
N ASN A 11 9.80 -13.16 0.05
CA ASN A 11 9.42 -14.53 0.41
C ASN A 11 9.85 -15.54 -0.67
N ALA A 12 9.85 -15.15 -1.95
CA ALA A 12 10.33 -16.01 -3.03
C ALA A 12 11.85 -16.18 -2.99
N ALA A 13 12.59 -15.12 -2.68
CA ALA A 13 14.04 -15.18 -2.52
C ALA A 13 14.46 -16.02 -1.31
N ILE A 14 13.76 -15.90 -0.17
CA ILE A 14 13.97 -16.73 1.03
C ILE A 14 13.74 -18.21 0.70
N LYS A 15 12.62 -18.55 0.04
CA LYS A 15 12.31 -19.93 -0.35
C LYS A 15 13.37 -20.55 -1.27
N ASN A 16 13.98 -19.75 -2.13
CA ASN A 16 15.01 -20.19 -3.07
C ASN A 16 16.44 -19.97 -2.56
N ASN A 17 16.60 -19.59 -1.28
CA ASN A 17 17.89 -19.33 -0.62
C ASN A 17 18.83 -18.42 -1.44
N THR A 18 18.29 -17.33 -1.97
CA THR A 18 19.00 -16.37 -2.82
C THR A 18 18.77 -14.94 -2.35
N ALA A 19 19.62 -14.02 -2.78
CA ALA A 19 19.44 -12.60 -2.47
C ALA A 19 18.20 -12.05 -3.21
N PRO A 20 17.30 -11.30 -2.54
CA PRO A 20 16.11 -10.72 -3.17
C PRO A 20 16.41 -9.88 -4.42
N ALA A 21 17.49 -9.10 -4.40
CA ALA A 21 17.90 -8.31 -5.55
C ALA A 21 18.22 -9.19 -6.77
N LYS A 22 19.05 -10.23 -6.58
CA LYS A 22 19.42 -11.15 -7.67
C LYS A 22 18.19 -11.85 -8.24
N TRP A 23 17.35 -12.41 -7.37
CA TRP A 23 16.10 -13.07 -7.77
C TRP A 23 15.17 -12.15 -8.56
N THR A 24 15.05 -10.90 -8.12
CA THR A 24 14.19 -9.91 -8.75
C THR A 24 14.68 -9.55 -10.14
N TYR A 25 15.98 -9.28 -10.32
CA TYR A 25 16.52 -8.95 -11.65
C TYR A 25 16.45 -10.14 -12.62
N GLU A 26 16.71 -11.37 -12.16
CA GLU A 26 16.57 -12.57 -12.98
C GLU A 26 15.12 -12.77 -13.47
N ASN A 27 14.13 -12.54 -12.61
CA ASN A 27 12.72 -12.61 -12.98
C ASN A 27 12.31 -11.50 -13.94
N ILE A 28 12.81 -10.28 -13.71
CA ILE A 28 12.60 -9.14 -14.61
C ILE A 28 13.12 -9.48 -16.01
N ASP A 29 14.34 -9.99 -16.13
CA ASP A 29 14.94 -10.35 -17.42
C ASP A 29 14.14 -11.45 -18.14
N TYR A 30 13.72 -12.46 -17.39
CA TYR A 30 12.90 -13.55 -17.91
C TYR A 30 11.54 -13.05 -18.42
N MET A 31 10.79 -12.31 -17.59
CA MET A 31 9.49 -11.75 -17.95
C MET A 31 9.60 -10.74 -19.10
N ARG A 32 10.67 -9.93 -19.15
CA ARG A 32 10.95 -9.02 -20.26
C ARG A 32 11.01 -9.78 -21.58
N ASN A 33 11.76 -10.89 -21.60
CA ASN A 33 11.89 -11.72 -22.79
C ASN A 33 10.56 -12.35 -23.21
N GLN A 34 9.74 -12.81 -22.25
CA GLN A 34 8.39 -13.32 -22.54
C GLN A 34 7.50 -12.25 -23.18
N LEU A 35 7.47 -11.03 -22.62
CA LEU A 35 6.67 -9.93 -23.17
C LEU A 35 7.14 -9.53 -24.59
N LYS A 36 8.45 -9.55 -24.84
CA LYS A 36 9.01 -9.33 -26.19
C LYS A 36 8.61 -10.43 -27.17
N GLN A 37 8.64 -11.69 -26.74
CA GLN A 37 8.23 -12.84 -27.57
C GLN A 37 6.74 -12.81 -27.92
N LEU A 38 5.89 -12.29 -27.03
CA LEU A 38 4.47 -12.06 -27.30
C LEU A 38 4.22 -10.91 -28.28
N GLY A 39 5.26 -10.18 -28.69
CA GLY A 39 5.14 -9.07 -29.64
C GLY A 39 4.54 -7.81 -29.03
N PHE A 40 4.54 -7.66 -27.70
CA PHE A 40 4.09 -6.41 -27.08
C PHE A 40 5.06 -5.28 -27.39
N GLY A 41 4.57 -4.27 -28.12
CA GLY A 41 5.32 -3.09 -28.55
C GLY A 41 5.51 -2.05 -27.45
N TYR A 42 6.01 -2.45 -26.29
CA TYR A 42 6.37 -1.50 -25.24
C TYR A 42 7.59 -0.66 -25.65
N ASP A 43 7.57 0.61 -25.24
CA ASP A 43 8.76 1.46 -25.27
C ASP A 43 9.70 1.06 -24.12
N TRP A 44 10.63 0.15 -24.44
CA TRP A 44 11.60 -0.39 -23.47
C TRP A 44 12.62 0.66 -23.00
N ASP A 45 12.77 1.79 -23.70
CA ASP A 45 13.64 2.88 -23.25
C ASP A 45 13.06 3.60 -22.01
N ARG A 46 11.77 3.39 -21.71
CA ARG A 46 11.08 3.90 -20.52
C ARG A 46 10.94 2.85 -19.42
N GLU A 47 11.65 1.75 -19.52
CA GLU A 47 11.62 0.69 -18.53
C GLU A 47 12.20 1.16 -17.18
N ILE A 48 11.46 0.90 -16.10
CA ILE A 48 11.85 1.21 -14.73
C ILE A 48 11.59 0.00 -13.84
N ALA A 49 12.36 -0.14 -12.76
CA ALA A 49 12.12 -1.10 -11.69
C ALA A 49 12.11 -0.35 -10.36
N THR A 50 11.08 -0.56 -9.54
CA THR A 50 10.89 0.22 -8.29
C THR A 50 12.00 0.00 -7.27
N CYS A 51 12.68 -1.15 -7.33
CA CYS A 51 13.82 -1.47 -6.46
C CYS A 51 15.15 -0.82 -6.86
N HIS A 52 15.21 -0.11 -7.99
CA HIS A 52 16.44 0.54 -8.45
C HIS A 52 16.65 1.89 -7.73
N PRO A 53 17.88 2.25 -7.30
CA PRO A 53 18.14 3.51 -6.59
C PRO A 53 17.72 4.76 -7.33
N GLU A 54 17.85 4.76 -8.66
CA GLU A 54 17.41 5.88 -9.50
C GLU A 54 15.89 6.11 -9.48
N TYR A 55 15.11 5.13 -9.03
CA TYR A 55 13.68 5.23 -8.83
C TYR A 55 13.34 5.63 -7.38
N TYR A 56 13.66 4.78 -6.40
CA TYR A 56 13.17 4.98 -5.02
C TYR A 56 13.77 6.22 -4.34
N LYS A 57 14.86 6.81 -4.84
CA LYS A 57 15.36 8.09 -4.31
C LYS A 57 14.30 9.19 -4.35
N TRP A 58 13.38 9.14 -5.32
CA TRP A 58 12.30 10.10 -5.46
C TRP A 58 11.17 9.86 -4.46
N GLU A 59 10.87 8.60 -4.12
CA GLU A 59 9.88 8.28 -3.09
C GLU A 59 10.40 8.66 -1.69
N GLN A 60 11.70 8.46 -1.44
CA GLN A 60 12.38 8.91 -0.22
C GLN A 60 12.35 10.44 -0.10
N TRP A 61 12.68 11.14 -1.19
CA TRP A 61 12.60 12.60 -1.23
C TRP A 61 11.17 13.10 -1.03
N PHE A 62 10.18 12.46 -1.67
CA PHE A 62 8.77 12.84 -1.51
C PHE A 62 8.29 12.63 -0.07
N PHE A 63 8.68 11.51 0.56
CA PHE A 63 8.39 11.23 1.96
C PHE A 63 8.94 12.32 2.88
N THR A 64 10.18 12.78 2.69
CA THR A 64 10.74 13.86 3.53
C THR A 64 9.99 15.17 3.34
N LYS A 65 9.52 15.48 2.13
CA LYS A 65 8.69 16.67 1.88
C LYS A 65 7.32 16.60 2.53
N LEU A 66 6.67 15.44 2.52
CA LEU A 66 5.41 15.25 3.25
C LEU A 66 5.63 15.32 4.77
N TYR A 67 6.75 14.79 5.26
CA TYR A 67 7.12 14.86 6.67
C TYR A 67 7.37 16.29 7.13
N GLU A 68 8.14 17.08 6.38
CA GLU A 68 8.37 18.52 6.63
C GLU A 68 7.05 19.31 6.70
N LYS A 69 6.04 18.91 5.91
CA LYS A 69 4.70 19.53 5.88
C LYS A 69 3.74 18.96 6.93
N GLY A 70 4.16 18.00 7.75
CA GLY A 70 3.31 17.36 8.76
C GLY A 70 2.21 16.45 8.18
N LEU A 71 2.30 16.09 6.90
CA LEU A 71 1.40 15.14 6.23
C LEU A 71 1.84 13.70 6.43
N VAL A 72 3.14 13.47 6.65
CA VAL A 72 3.67 12.21 7.19
C VAL A 72 4.01 12.42 8.65
N TYR A 73 3.64 11.48 9.51
CA TYR A 73 3.88 11.57 10.95
C TYR A 73 4.04 10.18 11.57
N LYS A 74 4.65 10.15 12.76
CA LYS A 74 4.85 8.93 13.54
C LYS A 74 3.93 8.95 14.76
N LYS A 75 3.18 7.87 14.97
CA LYS A 75 2.23 7.73 16.10
C LYS A 75 2.29 6.31 16.63
N MET A 76 2.06 6.13 17.94
CA MET A 76 1.71 4.82 18.48
C MET A 76 0.34 4.42 17.95
N SER A 77 0.29 3.25 17.32
CA SER A 77 -0.97 2.68 16.85
C SER A 77 -1.03 1.22 17.21
N THR A 78 -2.22 0.77 17.56
CA THR A 78 -2.56 -0.63 17.44
C THR A 78 -2.56 -0.97 15.95
N VAL A 79 -1.79 -1.98 15.57
CA VAL A 79 -1.67 -2.43 14.18
C VAL A 79 -1.90 -3.92 14.06
N ASN A 80 -2.31 -4.31 12.87
CA ASN A 80 -2.45 -5.69 12.45
C ASN A 80 -1.06 -6.29 12.25
N TRP A 81 -0.65 -7.21 13.11
CA TRP A 81 0.61 -7.93 13.01
C TRP A 81 0.39 -9.32 12.45
N ASP A 82 1.10 -9.67 11.38
CA ASP A 82 1.14 -11.02 10.85
C ASP A 82 2.27 -11.82 11.54
N PRO A 83 1.97 -12.87 12.33
CA PRO A 83 3.00 -13.62 13.04
C PRO A 83 3.85 -14.51 12.11
N VAL A 84 3.38 -14.80 10.90
CA VAL A 84 4.08 -15.65 9.92
C VAL A 84 4.98 -14.79 9.03
N ASP A 85 4.42 -13.73 8.43
CA ASP A 85 5.21 -12.79 7.61
C ASP A 85 6.06 -11.82 8.46
N GLN A 86 5.87 -11.83 9.79
CA GLN A 86 6.58 -10.99 10.77
C GLN A 86 6.62 -9.50 10.39
N THR A 87 5.46 -8.99 9.98
CA THR A 87 5.32 -7.62 9.51
C THR A 87 3.98 -7.02 9.90
N VAL A 88 3.90 -5.70 9.80
CA VAL A 88 2.65 -4.95 9.97
C VAL A 88 1.87 -4.98 8.66
N LEU A 89 0.57 -5.24 8.76
CA LEU A 89 -0.37 -5.19 7.66
C LEU A 89 -1.24 -3.94 7.76
N ALA A 90 -1.48 -3.29 6.62
CA ALA A 90 -2.54 -2.28 6.51
C ALA A 90 -3.92 -2.95 6.68
N ASN A 91 -4.97 -2.17 6.96
CA ASN A 91 -6.33 -2.73 7.12
C ASN A 91 -6.80 -3.42 5.84
N GLU A 92 -6.44 -2.86 4.69
CA GLU A 92 -6.67 -3.37 3.33
C GLU A 92 -6.03 -4.75 3.09
N GLN A 93 -5.01 -5.10 3.87
CA GLN A 93 -4.26 -6.35 3.76
C GLN A 93 -4.74 -7.42 4.75
N VAL A 94 -5.81 -7.15 5.50
CA VAL A 94 -6.46 -8.10 6.40
C VAL A 94 -7.81 -8.49 5.82
N ILE A 95 -7.96 -9.78 5.49
CA ILE A 95 -9.18 -10.34 4.91
C ILE A 95 -9.75 -11.32 5.92
N ASP A 96 -10.97 -11.07 6.40
CA ASP A 96 -11.66 -11.89 7.41
C ASP A 96 -10.81 -12.17 8.67
N GLY A 97 -10.09 -11.13 9.14
CA GLY A 97 -9.22 -11.21 10.32
C GLY A 97 -7.89 -11.96 10.10
N ARG A 98 -7.56 -12.29 8.85
CA ARG A 98 -6.35 -13.02 8.47
C ARG A 98 -5.48 -12.21 7.53
N GLY A 99 -4.16 -12.43 7.59
CA GLY A 99 -3.24 -11.82 6.63
C GLY A 99 -3.54 -12.29 5.21
N TRP A 100 -3.67 -11.34 4.27
CA TRP A 100 -4.08 -11.62 2.88
C TRP A 100 -3.21 -12.68 2.17
N ARG A 101 -1.96 -12.84 2.59
CA ARG A 101 -1.00 -13.76 1.98
C ARG A 101 -0.72 -15.00 2.82
N SER A 102 -0.45 -14.82 4.11
CA SER A 102 -0.11 -15.93 5.01
C SER A 102 -1.34 -16.77 5.38
N GLY A 103 -2.54 -16.17 5.36
CA GLY A 103 -3.75 -16.75 5.93
C GLY A 103 -3.71 -16.87 7.46
N ALA A 104 -2.66 -16.40 8.11
CA ALA A 104 -2.51 -16.45 9.56
C ALA A 104 -3.50 -15.50 10.25
N ILE A 105 -3.93 -15.87 11.45
CA ILE A 105 -4.75 -14.98 12.28
C ILE A 105 -3.88 -13.79 12.70
N VAL A 106 -4.38 -12.59 12.45
CA VAL A 106 -3.69 -11.34 12.77
C VAL A 106 -3.72 -11.07 14.26
N GLU A 107 -2.60 -10.64 14.83
CA GLU A 107 -2.49 -10.16 16.20
C GLU A 107 -2.59 -8.64 16.26
N GLN A 108 -3.14 -8.09 17.34
CA GLN A 108 -3.10 -6.64 17.58
C GLN A 108 -1.87 -6.29 18.42
N LYS A 109 -0.99 -5.41 17.90
CA LYS A 109 0.20 -4.93 18.62
C LYS A 109 0.25 -3.42 18.64
N GLU A 110 0.67 -2.84 19.76
CA GLU A 110 0.97 -1.42 19.84
C GLU A 110 2.43 -1.16 19.51
N ILE A 111 2.69 -0.54 18.37
CA ILE A 111 4.04 -0.17 17.93
C ILE A 111 4.05 1.20 17.26
N PRO A 112 5.18 1.92 17.31
CA PRO A 112 5.28 3.21 16.64
C PRO A 112 5.37 3.00 15.12
N GLN A 113 4.46 3.59 14.37
CA GLN A 113 4.34 3.44 12.92
C GLN A 113 4.27 4.79 12.21
N TRP A 114 4.61 4.77 10.92
CA TRP A 114 4.50 5.93 10.03
C TRP A 114 3.13 5.95 9.37
N PHE A 115 2.53 7.13 9.32
CA PHE A 115 1.21 7.35 8.73
C PHE A 115 1.26 8.52 7.75
N ILE A 116 0.46 8.42 6.70
CA ILE A 116 0.14 9.54 5.80
C ILE A 116 -1.25 10.05 6.21
N LYS A 117 -1.40 11.37 6.38
CA LYS A 117 -2.68 12.05 6.67
C LYS A 117 -3.59 12.10 5.45
N ILE A 118 -3.93 10.95 4.90
CA ILE A 118 -4.86 10.85 3.77
C ILE A 118 -6.27 11.35 4.15
N THR A 119 -6.63 11.28 5.43
CA THR A 119 -7.89 11.81 5.96
C THR A 119 -8.07 13.30 5.73
N ASP A 120 -6.98 14.08 5.70
CA ASP A 120 -7.03 15.52 5.40
C ASP A 120 -7.48 15.78 3.95
N TYR A 121 -7.39 14.77 3.09
CA TYR A 121 -7.78 14.79 1.68
C TYR A 121 -9.02 13.95 1.38
N ALA A 122 -9.66 13.35 2.39
CA ALA A 122 -10.78 12.42 2.17
C ALA A 122 -11.96 13.06 1.42
N GLN A 123 -12.24 14.33 1.72
CA GLN A 123 -13.32 15.07 1.05
C GLN A 123 -12.98 15.40 -0.41
N GLU A 124 -11.75 15.83 -0.67
CA GLU A 124 -11.26 16.11 -2.04
C GLU A 124 -11.26 14.83 -2.88
N LEU A 125 -10.74 13.72 -2.33
CA LEU A 125 -10.75 12.42 -2.99
C LEU A 125 -12.17 11.95 -3.31
N LEU A 126 -13.14 12.22 -2.45
CA LEU A 126 -14.54 11.85 -2.66
C LEU A 126 -15.20 12.68 -3.76
N ASP A 127 -15.02 14.01 -3.70
CA ASP A 127 -15.62 14.94 -4.67
C ASP A 127 -15.03 14.76 -6.06
N ASP A 128 -13.73 14.47 -6.15
CA ASP A 128 -13.04 14.29 -7.42
C ASP A 128 -13.45 13.01 -8.15
N LEU A 129 -14.08 12.03 -7.48
CA LEU A 129 -14.66 10.87 -8.15
C LEU A 129 -15.74 11.26 -9.17
N ASP A 130 -16.45 12.36 -8.94
CA ASP A 130 -17.50 12.85 -9.83
C ASP A 130 -16.91 13.46 -11.12
N LYS A 131 -15.63 13.83 -11.12
CA LYS A 131 -14.91 14.34 -12.30
C LYS A 131 -14.38 13.21 -13.20
N LEU A 132 -14.45 11.96 -12.76
CA LEU A 132 -13.93 10.79 -13.48
C LEU A 132 -15.00 10.18 -14.40
N ASP A 133 -15.36 10.90 -15.46
CA ASP A 133 -16.42 10.51 -16.41
C ASP A 133 -16.14 9.19 -17.14
N HIS A 134 -14.86 8.84 -17.33
CA HIS A 134 -14.45 7.63 -18.04
C HIS A 134 -14.17 6.44 -17.12
N TRP A 135 -14.36 6.59 -15.80
CA TRP A 135 -14.18 5.51 -14.85
C TRP A 135 -15.43 4.65 -14.72
N PRO A 136 -15.30 3.31 -14.61
CA PRO A 136 -16.44 2.45 -14.34
C PRO A 136 -17.14 2.82 -13.03
N GLU A 137 -18.47 2.93 -13.05
CA GLU A 137 -19.27 3.29 -11.86
C GLU A 137 -19.05 2.33 -10.68
N GLN A 138 -18.79 1.05 -10.96
CA GLN A 138 -18.48 0.06 -9.93
C GLN A 138 -17.20 0.43 -9.17
N VAL A 139 -16.16 0.90 -9.88
CA VAL A 139 -14.89 1.32 -9.27
C VAL A 139 -15.09 2.58 -8.44
N LYS A 140 -15.82 3.57 -8.96
CA LYS A 140 -16.15 4.79 -8.21
C LYS A 140 -16.95 4.47 -6.95
N THR A 141 -17.94 3.58 -7.05
CA THR A 141 -18.74 3.12 -5.90
C THR A 141 -17.89 2.41 -4.85
N MET A 142 -16.96 1.54 -5.26
CA MET A 142 -16.01 0.90 -4.31
C MET A 142 -15.17 1.94 -3.57
N GLN A 143 -14.66 2.97 -4.27
CA GLN A 143 -13.90 4.04 -3.64
C GLN A 143 -14.75 4.89 -2.69
N ARG A 144 -15.98 5.26 -3.07
CA ARG A 144 -16.92 5.99 -2.17
C ARG A 144 -17.19 5.22 -0.89
N ASN A 145 -17.44 3.91 -1.02
CA ASN A 145 -17.67 3.03 0.12
C ASN A 145 -16.42 2.86 1.00
N TRP A 146 -15.24 2.79 0.36
CA TRP A 146 -13.96 2.71 1.06
C TRP A 146 -13.66 3.98 1.88
N ILE A 147 -13.89 5.17 1.29
CA ILE A 147 -13.75 6.46 1.98
C ILE A 147 -14.77 6.59 3.11
N GLY A 148 -16.01 6.12 2.88
CA GLY A 148 -17.00 5.92 3.95
C GLY A 148 -17.48 7.20 4.63
N ARG A 149 -17.56 8.33 3.91
CA ARG A 149 -18.12 9.57 4.47
C ARG A 149 -19.55 9.32 4.94
N SER A 150 -19.81 9.70 6.18
CA SER A 150 -21.15 9.70 6.77
C SER A 150 -21.40 11.05 7.45
N GLU A 151 -22.66 11.44 7.50
CA GLU A 151 -23.12 12.63 8.21
C GLU A 151 -24.02 12.18 9.36
N GLY A 152 -23.87 12.80 10.52
CA GLY A 152 -24.55 12.39 11.73
C GLY A 152 -24.59 13.51 12.77
N LEU A 153 -24.93 13.13 14.01
CA LEU A 153 -25.00 14.04 15.15
C LEU A 153 -24.08 13.53 16.26
N GLU A 154 -23.35 14.44 16.90
CA GLU A 154 -22.64 14.17 18.14
C GLU A 154 -23.57 14.44 19.33
N ILE A 155 -23.79 13.43 20.18
CA ILE A 155 -24.61 13.54 21.38
C ILE A 155 -23.72 13.27 22.59
N GLU A 156 -23.57 14.26 23.45
CA GLU A 156 -22.78 14.15 24.67
C GLU A 156 -23.64 13.68 25.85
N PHE A 157 -23.29 12.53 26.43
CA PHE A 157 -23.93 12.02 27.64
C PHE A 157 -23.05 12.30 28.85
N LYS A 158 -23.56 13.09 29.81
CA LYS A 158 -22.88 13.28 31.09
C LYS A 158 -22.96 11.99 31.91
N ARG A 159 -21.81 11.52 32.41
CA ARG A 159 -21.76 10.40 33.35
C ARG A 159 -22.46 10.81 34.65
N ALA A 160 -23.34 9.96 35.17
CA ALA A 160 -23.92 10.16 36.49
C ALA A 160 -22.84 10.09 37.57
N ASP A 161 -22.93 10.96 38.58
CA ASP A 161 -22.04 10.94 39.74
C ASP A 161 -22.36 9.71 40.61
N ASN A 162 -21.41 8.79 40.73
CA ASN A 162 -21.36 7.74 41.76
C ASN A 162 -20.12 7.95 42.61
#